data_AF-A0A183MB43-F1
#
_entry.id   AF-A0A183MB43-F1
#
_cell.length_a   1.000
_cell.length_b   1.000
_cell.length_c   1.000
_cell.angle_alpha   90.00
_cell.angle_beta   90.00
_cell.angle_gamma   90.00
#
_symmetry.space_group_name_H-M   'P 1'
#
loop_
_entity.id
_entity.type
_entity.pdbx_description
1 polymer ?
#
loop_
_entity_poly.entity_id
_entity_poly.type
_entity_poly.pdbx_seq_one_letter_code
_entity_poly.pdbx_strand_id
1 'polypeptide(L)'
;FHYNHSLLLYIYIYIYIYIGIIVNLSKISVSNLLGGIGFFYGTSLVLSNWASSLFTATPSRPNFPRGFLWDEGFHGLILARWDPNLAMETVGSWLDLMNANGWIPREQILGWEARSKVPSEFVVQSSDVANPPSLILTVEVSNEFRRWSMLILPRLHVWYQWFNTTQIGPVPLSYRWRGRNPNEIHQLNPLTLSSGKCLRVSL
;
A
#
# COMPACT_ATOMS: atom_id res chain seq x y z
N PHE A 1 -2.28 -9.04 -56.07
CA PHE A 1 -2.73 -8.92 -54.67
C PHE A 1 -3.53 -7.62 -54.52
N HIS A 2 -4.85 -7.68 -54.70
CA HIS A 2 -5.72 -6.54 -54.39
C HIS A 2 -5.94 -6.50 -52.88
N TYR A 3 -5.30 -5.56 -52.19
CA TYR A 3 -5.64 -5.26 -50.80
C TYR A 3 -7.08 -4.77 -50.75
N ASN A 4 -7.90 -5.44 -49.94
CA ASN A 4 -9.31 -5.09 -49.78
C ASN A 4 -9.38 -3.84 -48.88
N HIS A 5 -9.40 -2.65 -49.48
CA HIS A 5 -9.37 -1.36 -48.79
C HIS A 5 -10.46 -1.24 -47.70
N SER A 6 -11.60 -1.90 -47.89
CA SER A 6 -12.69 -1.96 -46.90
C SER A 6 -12.30 -2.71 -45.62
N LEU A 7 -11.47 -3.77 -45.72
CA LEU A 7 -11.00 -4.53 -44.57
C LEU A 7 -9.97 -3.73 -43.76
N LEU A 8 -9.07 -3.01 -44.45
CA LEU A 8 -8.11 -2.12 -43.80
C LEU A 8 -8.79 -0.96 -43.07
N LEU A 9 -9.81 -0.36 -43.67
CA LEU A 9 -10.60 0.70 -43.03
C LEU A 9 -11.33 0.18 -41.78
N TYR A 10 -11.92 -1.01 -41.86
CA TYR A 10 -12.58 -1.65 -40.71
C TYR A 10 -11.60 -1.93 -39.56
N ILE A 11 -10.42 -2.50 -39.86
CA ILE A 11 -9.38 -2.75 -38.87
C ILE A 11 -8.93 -1.43 -38.22
N TYR A 12 -8.73 -0.37 -39.02
CA TYR A 12 -8.33 0.94 -38.52
C TYR A 12 -9.38 1.54 -37.57
N ILE A 13 -10.66 1.50 -37.94
CA ILE A 13 -11.77 1.97 -37.09
C ILE A 13 -11.84 1.17 -35.79
N TYR A 14 -11.72 -0.16 -35.87
CA TYR A 14 -11.72 -1.03 -34.70
C TYR A 14 -10.57 -0.70 -33.73
N ILE A 15 -9.34 -0.56 -34.25
CA ILE A 15 -8.17 -0.19 -33.45
C ILE A 15 -8.37 1.19 -32.81
N TYR A 16 -8.88 2.17 -33.57
CA TYR A 16 -9.11 3.52 -33.05
C TYR A 16 -10.13 3.52 -31.90
N ILE A 17 -11.25 2.81 -32.04
CA ILE A 17 -12.26 2.66 -30.98
C ILE A 17 -11.65 1.95 -29.77
N TYR A 18 -10.91 0.87 -29.98
CA TYR A 18 -10.28 0.10 -28.91
C TYR A 18 -9.26 0.93 -28.11
N ILE A 19 -8.40 1.69 -28.80
CA ILE A 19 -7.46 2.63 -28.17
C ILE A 19 -8.24 3.70 -27.40
N GLY A 20 -9.32 4.24 -27.98
CA GLY A 20 -10.17 5.22 -27.31
C GLY A 20 -10.76 4.71 -25.99
N ILE A 21 -11.22 3.45 -25.96
CA ILE A 21 -11.73 2.79 -24.75
C ILE A 21 -10.63 2.65 -23.70
N ILE A 22 -9.44 2.16 -24.08
CA ILE A 22 -8.31 1.99 -23.15
C ILE A 22 -7.87 3.33 -22.56
N VAL A 23 -7.77 4.36 -23.39
CA VAL A 23 -7.39 5.71 -22.93
C VAL A 23 -8.43 6.25 -21.95
N ASN A 24 -9.72 6.07 -22.23
CA ASN A 24 -10.77 6.53 -21.32
C ASN A 24 -10.75 5.76 -19.98
N LEU A 25 -10.62 4.43 -20.03
CA LEU A 25 -10.48 3.60 -18.84
C LEU A 25 -9.27 4.05 -18.00
N SER A 26 -8.12 4.28 -18.64
CA SER A 26 -6.90 4.74 -17.98
C SER A 26 -7.09 6.09 -17.29
N LYS A 27 -7.75 7.05 -17.96
CA LYS A 27 -8.09 8.37 -17.38
C LYS A 27 -8.97 8.24 -16.16
N ILE A 28 -9.97 7.35 -16.20
CA ILE A 28 -10.87 7.10 -15.07
C ILE A 28 -10.09 6.45 -13.91
N SER A 29 -9.27 5.44 -14.18
CA SER A 29 -8.46 4.75 -13.17
C SER A 29 -7.49 5.69 -12.46
N VAL A 30 -6.71 6.48 -13.21
CA VAL A 30 -5.74 7.42 -12.63
C VAL A 30 -6.45 8.54 -11.88
N SER A 31 -7.52 9.13 -12.45
CA SER A 31 -8.30 10.17 -11.78
C SER A 31 -8.90 9.71 -10.46
N ASN A 32 -9.40 8.46 -10.39
CA ASN A 32 -9.95 7.92 -9.14
C ASN A 32 -8.86 7.63 -8.09
N LEU A 33 -7.67 7.17 -8.51
CA LEU A 33 -6.54 7.02 -7.61
C LEU A 33 -6.14 8.38 -7.01
N LEU A 34 -5.95 9.40 -7.85
CA LEU A 34 -5.62 10.76 -7.43
C LEU A 34 -6.70 11.34 -6.50
N GLY A 35 -7.98 11.16 -6.84
CA GLY A 35 -9.10 11.58 -6.00
C GLY A 35 -9.29 10.76 -4.71
N GLY A 36 -8.51 9.69 -4.54
CA GLY A 36 -8.43 8.89 -3.31
C GLY A 36 -7.28 9.29 -2.39
N ILE A 37 -6.41 10.22 -2.81
CA ILE A 37 -5.34 10.77 -1.97
C ILE A 37 -5.96 11.68 -0.92
N GLY A 38 -5.53 11.51 0.33
CA GLY A 38 -6.00 12.30 1.46
C GLY A 38 -4.90 12.62 2.45
N PHE A 39 -5.16 13.62 3.29
CA PHE A 39 -4.38 13.95 4.46
C PHE A 39 -5.15 13.58 5.72
N PHE A 40 -4.56 12.71 6.54
CA PHE A 40 -5.15 12.17 7.76
C PHE A 40 -4.35 12.66 8.95
N TYR A 41 -5.01 13.02 10.05
CA TYR A 41 -4.35 13.41 11.29
C TYR A 41 -5.08 12.85 12.50
N GLY A 42 -4.32 12.40 13.50
CA GLY A 42 -4.88 11.94 14.76
C GLY A 42 -3.96 11.00 15.50
N THR A 43 -4.49 10.35 16.53
CA THR A 43 -3.74 9.35 17.30
C THR A 43 -3.96 7.95 16.74
N SER A 44 -2.88 7.17 16.67
CA SER A 44 -2.98 5.72 16.41
C SER A 44 -3.11 4.98 17.74
N LEU A 45 -3.84 3.86 17.75
CA LEU A 45 -3.89 2.95 18.89
C LEU A 45 -2.80 1.88 18.74
N VAL A 46 -1.68 2.17 19.36
CA VAL A 46 -0.49 1.32 19.50
C VAL A 46 -0.10 1.29 20.97
N LEU A 47 0.78 0.37 21.39
CA LEU A 47 1.20 0.23 22.80
C LEU A 47 1.62 1.56 23.47
N SER A 48 2.05 2.57 22.69
CA SER A 48 2.20 3.96 23.12
C SER A 48 1.45 4.89 22.17
N ASN A 49 0.25 5.36 22.53
CA ASN A 49 -0.53 6.27 21.68
C ASN A 49 0.26 7.54 21.34
N TRP A 50 0.44 7.83 20.06
CA TRP A 50 1.11 9.04 19.60
C TRP A 50 0.32 9.69 18.45
N ALA A 51 0.38 11.02 18.37
CA ALA A 51 -0.29 11.79 17.34
C ALA A 51 0.59 11.85 16.08
N SER A 52 -0.03 11.66 14.93
CA SER A 52 0.65 11.68 13.64
C SER A 52 -0.23 12.24 12.53
N SER A 53 0.41 12.54 11.41
CA SER A 53 -0.23 12.79 10.12
C SER A 53 0.21 11.79 9.07
N LEU A 54 -0.66 11.55 8.09
CA LEU A 54 -0.36 10.74 6.92
C LEU A 54 -0.96 11.37 5.67
N PHE A 55 -0.14 11.57 4.65
CA PHE A 55 -0.53 11.92 3.29
C PHE A 55 -0.36 10.68 2.39
N THR A 56 -1.46 10.10 1.91
CA THR A 56 -1.47 8.79 1.26
C THR A 56 -2.67 8.60 0.35
N ALA A 57 -2.56 7.70 -0.64
CA ALA A 57 -3.72 7.16 -1.34
C ALA A 57 -4.51 6.16 -0.48
N THR A 58 -5.80 6.02 -0.77
CA THR A 58 -6.69 5.06 -0.10
C THR A 58 -7.13 3.96 -1.07
N PRO A 59 -7.17 2.67 -0.67
CA PRO A 59 -7.57 1.58 -1.57
C PRO A 59 -9.02 1.71 -2.07
N SER A 60 -9.90 2.28 -1.24
CA SER A 60 -11.31 2.48 -1.57
C SER A 60 -11.88 3.59 -0.71
N ARG A 61 -12.32 4.69 -1.32
CA ARG A 61 -13.00 5.79 -0.62
C ARG A 61 -14.19 5.37 0.25
N PRO A 62 -15.11 4.47 -0.19
CA PRO A 62 -16.22 4.06 0.66
C PRO A 62 -15.85 3.03 1.74
N ASN A 63 -14.99 2.05 1.41
CA ASN A 63 -14.77 0.88 2.27
C ASN A 63 -13.49 0.96 3.10
N PHE A 64 -12.46 1.61 2.56
CA PHE A 64 -11.12 1.69 3.12
C PHE A 64 -10.56 3.12 3.04
N PRO A 65 -11.23 4.14 3.64
CA PRO A 65 -10.82 5.54 3.57
C PRO A 65 -9.63 5.84 4.50
N ARG A 66 -8.55 5.07 4.40
CA ARG A 66 -7.35 5.18 5.24
C ARG A 66 -6.14 4.55 4.59
N GLY A 67 -4.95 4.82 5.14
CA GLY A 67 -3.70 4.29 4.63
C GLY A 67 -3.51 2.81 4.95
N PHE A 68 -3.05 2.05 3.95
CA PHE A 68 -2.58 0.68 4.11
C PHE A 68 -1.15 0.57 3.54
N LEU A 69 -0.21 0.11 4.37
CA LEU A 69 1.22 0.19 4.08
C LEU A 69 1.58 -0.58 2.81
N TRP A 70 1.07 -1.81 2.66
CA TRP A 70 1.40 -2.61 1.48
C TRP A 70 0.63 -2.17 0.22
N ASP A 71 -0.59 -1.63 0.33
CA ASP A 71 -1.33 -1.09 -0.82
C ASP A 71 -0.62 0.15 -1.40
N GLU A 72 -0.04 1.00 -0.56
CA GLU A 72 0.59 2.25 -1.00
C GLU A 72 1.74 2.03 -1.98
N GLY A 73 2.53 0.97 -1.81
CA GLY A 73 3.58 0.62 -2.77
C GLY A 73 3.04 0.43 -4.19
N PHE A 74 1.85 -0.16 -4.34
CA PHE A 74 1.19 -0.36 -5.63
C PHE A 74 0.53 0.93 -6.15
N HIS A 75 -0.05 1.75 -5.28
CA HIS A 75 -0.48 3.10 -5.65
C HIS A 75 0.68 3.91 -6.22
N GLY A 76 1.83 3.86 -5.53
CA GLY A 76 3.04 4.56 -5.88
C GLY A 76 3.63 4.14 -7.23
N LEU A 77 3.41 2.90 -7.70
CA LEU A 77 3.81 2.50 -9.06
C LEU A 77 3.12 3.33 -10.16
N ILE A 78 1.87 3.73 -9.94
CA ILE A 78 1.11 4.58 -10.87
C ILE A 78 1.48 6.05 -10.62
N LEU A 79 1.50 6.49 -9.35
CA LEU A 79 1.84 7.86 -9.01
C LEU A 79 3.22 8.26 -9.51
N ALA A 80 4.24 7.39 -9.38
CA ALA A 80 5.59 7.67 -9.85
C ALA A 80 5.69 7.85 -11.37
N ARG A 81 4.70 7.37 -12.14
CA ARG A 81 4.60 7.62 -13.59
C ARG A 81 3.86 8.90 -13.93
N TRP A 82 2.95 9.33 -13.06
CA TRP A 82 2.14 10.53 -13.24
C TRP A 82 2.84 11.78 -12.68
N ASP A 83 3.23 11.72 -11.41
CA ASP A 83 3.96 12.74 -10.68
C ASP A 83 4.94 12.07 -9.68
N PRO A 84 6.22 11.94 -10.05
CA PRO A 84 7.25 11.36 -9.21
C PRO A 84 7.46 12.07 -7.87
N ASN A 85 7.25 13.39 -7.80
CA ASN A 85 7.41 14.13 -6.55
C ASN A 85 6.27 13.77 -5.59
N LEU A 86 5.04 13.76 -6.08
CA LEU A 86 3.88 13.34 -5.32
C LEU A 86 4.05 11.91 -4.77
N ALA A 87 4.55 10.99 -5.59
CA ALA A 87 4.83 9.62 -5.15
C ALA A 87 5.88 9.57 -4.02
N MET A 88 6.94 10.37 -4.11
CA MET A 88 7.96 10.42 -3.06
C MET A 88 7.48 11.15 -1.79
N GLU A 89 6.55 12.09 -1.91
CA GLU A 89 5.87 12.72 -0.77
C GLU A 89 5.05 11.70 0.02
N THR A 90 4.30 10.80 -0.64
CA THR A 90 3.58 9.74 0.09
C THR A 90 4.54 8.75 0.75
N VAL A 91 5.62 8.33 0.07
CA VAL A 91 6.68 7.50 0.68
C VAL A 91 7.27 8.17 1.91
N GLY A 92 7.63 9.46 1.82
CA GLY A 92 8.15 10.23 2.95
C GLY A 92 7.16 10.26 4.11
N SER A 93 5.90 10.56 3.84
CA SER A 93 4.85 10.59 4.87
C SER A 93 4.66 9.24 5.56
N TRP A 94 4.81 8.11 4.86
CA TRP A 94 4.78 6.79 5.49
C TRP A 94 6.02 6.50 6.34
N LEU A 95 7.21 6.91 5.90
CA LEU A 95 8.44 6.75 6.66
C LEU A 95 8.49 7.64 7.92
N ASP A 96 7.72 8.73 7.95
CA ASP A 96 7.49 9.53 9.16
C ASP A 96 6.62 8.83 10.21
N LEU A 97 5.93 7.75 9.83
CA LEU A 97 5.16 6.93 10.77
C LEU A 97 5.96 5.89 11.54
N MET A 98 7.25 5.82 11.26
CA MET A 98 8.15 4.84 11.83
C MET A 98 8.40 5.11 13.31
N ASN A 99 8.23 4.09 14.15
CA ASN A 99 8.60 4.19 15.54
C ASN A 99 10.12 4.09 15.74
N ALA A 100 10.59 4.29 16.98
CA ALA A 100 12.02 4.25 17.32
C ALA A 100 12.72 2.92 17.00
N ASN A 101 11.98 1.83 16.85
CA ASN A 101 12.52 0.50 16.55
C ASN A 101 12.52 0.18 15.06
N GLY A 102 12.02 1.07 14.20
CA GLY A 102 11.93 0.84 12.76
C GLY A 102 10.64 0.21 12.26
N TRP A 103 9.61 0.09 13.11
CA TRP A 103 8.31 -0.45 12.70
C TRP A 103 7.36 0.63 12.20
N ILE A 104 6.61 0.31 11.14
CA ILE A 104 5.52 1.14 10.60
C ILE A 104 4.21 0.35 10.72
N PRO A 105 3.13 0.91 11.30
CA PRO A 105 1.86 0.21 11.37
C PRO A 105 1.28 -0.08 9.98
N ARG A 106 0.78 -1.31 9.79
CA ARG A 106 0.25 -1.80 8.50
C ARG A 106 -0.99 -1.04 8.02
N GLU A 107 -1.79 -0.54 8.95
CA GLU A 107 -3.08 0.11 8.71
C GLU A 107 -3.16 1.36 9.60
N GLN A 108 -3.43 2.51 8.98
CA GLN A 108 -3.30 3.81 9.62
C GLN A 108 -4.67 4.34 10.01
N ILE A 109 -5.05 4.11 11.27
CA ILE A 109 -6.37 4.44 11.81
C ILE A 109 -6.23 5.68 12.72
N LEU A 110 -6.05 6.83 12.08
CA LEU A 110 -5.75 8.09 12.76
C LEU A 110 -7.03 8.83 13.14
N GLY A 111 -7.27 8.99 14.44
CA GLY A 111 -8.41 9.74 14.97
C GLY A 111 -9.75 8.97 14.97
N TRP A 112 -10.79 9.61 15.51
CA TRP A 112 -12.09 8.97 15.77
C TRP A 112 -12.85 8.66 14.47
N GLU A 113 -12.72 9.50 13.44
CA GLU A 113 -13.40 9.34 12.16
C GLU A 113 -12.95 8.05 11.46
N ALA A 114 -11.63 7.81 11.39
CA ALA A 114 -11.07 6.57 10.86
C ALA A 114 -11.51 5.34 11.68
N ARG A 115 -11.50 5.44 13.02
CA ARG A 115 -11.91 4.35 13.92
C ARG A 115 -13.38 3.96 13.75
N SER A 116 -14.26 4.91 13.43
CA SER A 116 -15.69 4.64 13.22
C SER A 116 -15.99 3.65 12.07
N LYS A 117 -15.01 3.44 11.18
CA LYS A 117 -15.11 2.57 10.01
C LYS A 117 -14.35 1.25 10.17
N VAL A 118 -13.80 0.96 11.35
CA VAL A 118 -12.99 -0.23 11.61
C VAL A 118 -13.55 -1.02 12.79
N PRO A 119 -13.81 -2.33 12.63
CA PRO A 119 -14.16 -3.20 13.75
C PRO A 119 -13.10 -3.12 14.86
N SER A 120 -13.54 -3.09 16.13
CA SER A 120 -12.69 -2.83 17.29
C SER A 120 -11.46 -3.76 17.39
N GLU A 121 -11.61 -5.00 16.94
CA GLU A 121 -10.57 -6.04 16.95
C GLU A 121 -9.41 -5.74 15.99
N PHE A 122 -9.59 -4.86 15.00
CA PHE A 122 -8.55 -4.48 14.04
C PHE A 122 -7.96 -3.09 14.31
N VAL A 123 -8.46 -2.36 15.32
CA VAL A 123 -8.00 -1.00 15.59
C VAL A 123 -6.60 -1.00 16.20
N VAL A 124 -6.35 -1.88 17.17
CA VAL A 124 -5.07 -1.94 17.88
C VAL A 124 -4.00 -2.57 16.98
N GLN A 125 -2.94 -1.82 16.71
CA GLN A 125 -1.81 -2.30 15.92
C GLN A 125 -0.70 -2.85 16.83
N SER A 126 -0.08 -3.97 16.44
CA SER A 126 1.04 -4.58 17.16
C SER A 126 2.35 -4.40 16.40
N SER A 127 3.40 -3.98 17.12
CA SER A 127 4.74 -3.81 16.56
C SER A 127 5.48 -5.10 16.24
N ASP A 128 4.91 -6.27 16.56
CA ASP A 128 5.46 -7.56 16.13
C ASP A 128 4.96 -7.97 14.75
N VAL A 129 3.87 -7.34 14.29
CA VAL A 129 3.16 -7.69 13.06
C VAL A 129 3.68 -6.82 11.92
N ALA A 130 4.38 -7.47 10.99
CA ALA A 130 4.89 -6.85 9.78
C ALA A 130 3.85 -6.76 8.65
N ASN A 131 4.23 -6.11 7.54
CA ASN A 131 3.50 -6.09 6.29
C ASN A 131 4.49 -6.15 5.10
N PRO A 132 4.11 -6.63 3.90
CA PRO A 132 5.01 -6.65 2.75
C PRO A 132 5.59 -5.25 2.49
N PRO A 133 6.93 -5.12 2.30
CA PRO A 133 7.58 -3.82 2.18
C PRO A 133 7.44 -3.22 0.77
N SER A 134 6.20 -3.10 0.27
CA SER A 134 5.92 -2.71 -1.12
C SER A 134 6.29 -1.25 -1.43
N LEU A 135 6.41 -0.37 -0.43
CA LEU A 135 6.91 1.01 -0.64
C LEU A 135 8.25 1.04 -1.37
N ILE A 136 9.08 0.00 -1.22
CA ILE A 136 10.35 -0.14 -1.94
C ILE A 136 10.12 -0.13 -3.45
N LEU A 137 9.02 -0.71 -3.95
CA LEU A 137 8.68 -0.70 -5.36
C LEU A 137 8.50 0.72 -5.90
N THR A 138 7.85 1.60 -5.12
CA THR A 138 7.68 3.01 -5.49
C THR A 138 9.04 3.73 -5.55
N VAL A 139 9.91 3.48 -4.57
CA VAL A 139 11.26 4.04 -4.52
C VAL A 139 12.09 3.60 -5.72
N GLU A 140 12.03 2.31 -6.09
CA GLU A 140 12.78 1.75 -7.22
C GLU A 140 12.37 2.33 -8.57
N VAL A 141 11.07 2.57 -8.80
CA VAL A 141 10.58 3.08 -10.09
C VAL A 141 10.62 4.61 -10.20
N SER A 142 10.80 5.33 -9.09
CA SER A 142 10.80 6.80 -9.08
C SER A 142 12.12 7.37 -9.57
N ASN A 143 12.07 8.24 -10.57
CA ASN A 143 13.23 8.99 -11.05
C ASN A 143 13.70 10.10 -10.09
N GLU A 144 12.91 10.43 -9.06
CA GLU A 144 13.25 11.42 -8.02
C GLU A 144 14.02 10.81 -6.85
N PHE A 145 14.21 9.48 -6.81
CA PHE A 145 14.89 8.81 -5.70
C PHE A 145 16.25 9.44 -5.36
N ARG A 146 17.04 9.82 -6.37
CA ARG A 146 18.36 10.43 -6.15
C ARG A 146 18.27 11.71 -5.29
N ARG A 147 17.26 12.55 -5.54
CA ARG A 147 17.02 13.79 -4.79
C ARG A 147 16.57 13.52 -3.36
N TRP A 148 15.74 12.50 -3.18
CA TRP A 148 15.17 12.10 -1.88
C TRP A 148 16.09 11.21 -1.04
N SER A 149 17.13 10.65 -1.65
CA SER A 149 18.00 9.61 -1.08
C SER A 149 18.52 9.96 0.32
N MET A 150 19.03 11.18 0.53
CA MET A 150 19.55 11.62 1.83
C MET A 150 18.48 11.67 2.93
N LEU A 151 17.22 11.88 2.56
CA LEU A 151 16.10 11.93 3.51
C LEU A 151 15.56 10.54 3.83
N ILE A 152 15.42 9.69 2.81
CA ILE A 152 14.69 8.42 2.96
C ILE A 152 15.59 7.22 3.23
N LEU A 153 16.83 7.19 2.71
CA LEU A 153 17.71 6.01 2.82
C LEU A 153 18.00 5.60 4.28
N PRO A 154 18.29 6.53 5.21
CA PRO A 154 18.51 6.16 6.60
C PRO A 154 17.29 5.47 7.22
N ARG A 155 16.08 5.97 6.91
CA ARG A 155 14.82 5.39 7.40
C ARG A 155 14.53 4.05 6.74
N LEU A 156 14.70 3.93 5.43
CA LEU A 156 14.57 2.66 4.71
C LEU A 156 15.51 1.59 5.26
N HIS A 157 16.74 1.97 5.61
CA HIS A 157 17.70 1.05 6.23
C HIS A 157 17.23 0.55 7.59
N VAL A 158 16.75 1.43 8.46
CA VAL A 158 16.20 1.07 9.77
C VAL A 158 14.96 0.18 9.63
N TRP A 159 14.05 0.49 8.69
CA TRP A 159 12.89 -0.34 8.41
C TRP A 159 13.28 -1.73 7.90
N TYR A 160 14.25 -1.80 6.98
CA TYR A 160 14.80 -3.06 6.48
C TYR A 160 15.41 -3.89 7.62
N GLN A 161 16.23 -3.28 8.47
CA GLN A 161 16.82 -3.97 9.62
C GLN A 161 15.74 -4.49 10.57
N TRP A 162 14.72 -3.69 10.86
CA TRP A 162 13.59 -4.11 11.69
C TRP A 162 12.88 -5.33 11.08
N PHE A 163 12.55 -5.28 9.79
CA PHE A 163 11.86 -6.39 9.12
C PHE A 163 12.74 -7.65 9.13
N ASN A 164 14.01 -7.50 8.77
CA ASN A 164 14.98 -8.58 8.64
C ASN A 164 15.26 -9.28 9.98
N THR A 165 15.24 -8.55 11.09
CA THR A 165 15.53 -9.10 12.43
C THR A 165 14.29 -9.66 13.13
N THR A 166 13.13 -9.00 13.00
CA THR A 166 11.92 -9.41 13.74
C THR A 166 11.18 -10.57 13.09
N GLN A 167 11.31 -10.73 11.76
CA GLN A 167 10.57 -11.73 11.00
C GLN A 167 11.38 -13.02 10.75
N ILE A 168 12.53 -13.22 11.41
CA ILE A 168 13.37 -14.41 11.28
C ILE A 168 12.58 -15.70 11.57
N GLY A 169 12.82 -16.74 10.78
CA GLY A 169 12.26 -18.08 10.92
C GLY A 169 13.13 -19.01 11.79
N PRO A 170 12.71 -20.26 11.98
CA PRO A 170 13.37 -21.19 12.90
C PRO A 170 14.73 -21.71 12.41
N VAL A 171 15.05 -21.55 11.12
CA VAL A 171 16.31 -22.02 10.50
C VAL A 171 17.03 -20.87 9.80
N PRO A 172 18.36 -20.98 9.58
CA PRO A 172 19.11 -19.93 8.89
C PRO A 172 18.50 -19.54 7.53
N LEU A 173 18.49 -18.24 7.24
CA LEU A 173 17.95 -17.66 6.00
C LEU A 173 16.43 -17.89 5.76
N SER A 174 15.69 -18.33 6.78
CA SER A 174 14.23 -18.42 6.73
C SER A 174 13.56 -17.23 7.41
N TYR A 175 12.31 -16.95 7.00
CA TYR A 175 11.45 -15.93 7.60
C TYR A 175 10.08 -16.51 7.91
N ARG A 176 9.40 -15.96 8.91
CA ARG A 176 8.04 -16.35 9.32
C ARG A 176 7.24 -15.14 9.78
N TRP A 177 6.13 -14.89 9.11
CA TRP A 177 5.13 -13.91 9.50
C TRP A 177 4.63 -14.11 10.94
N ARG A 178 4.57 -13.02 11.70
CA ARG A 178 3.98 -12.97 13.05
C ARG A 178 2.48 -12.61 12.99
N GLY A 179 1.78 -12.80 14.10
CA GLY A 179 0.38 -12.38 14.28
C GLY A 179 -0.69 -13.40 13.86
N ARG A 180 -0.31 -14.64 13.50
CA ARG A 180 -1.27 -15.73 13.25
C ARG A 180 -1.82 -16.25 14.58
N ASN A 181 -3.15 -16.25 14.76
CA ASN A 181 -3.81 -16.77 15.96
C ASN A 181 -4.32 -18.21 15.73
N PRO A 182 -3.63 -19.26 16.24
CA PRO A 182 -4.05 -20.65 16.03
C PRO A 182 -5.33 -21.03 16.79
N ASN A 183 -5.75 -20.22 17.75
CA ASN A 183 -6.87 -20.53 18.65
C ASN A 183 -8.18 -19.86 18.22
N GLU A 184 -8.23 -19.25 17.04
CA GLU A 184 -9.43 -18.58 16.54
C GLU A 184 -10.45 -19.62 16.04
N ILE A 185 -11.42 -19.95 16.90
CA ILE A 185 -12.39 -21.03 16.67
C ILE A 185 -13.38 -20.73 15.53
N HIS A 186 -13.54 -19.46 15.15
CA HIS A 186 -14.43 -19.06 14.06
C HIS A 186 -13.76 -19.11 12.68
N GLN A 187 -12.49 -19.54 12.59
CA GLN A 187 -11.75 -19.65 11.35
C GLN A 187 -11.41 -21.11 11.04
N LEU A 188 -11.79 -21.58 9.85
CA LEU A 188 -11.38 -22.92 9.36
C LEU A 188 -9.85 -23.04 9.29
N ASN A 189 -9.17 -21.96 8.90
CA ASN A 189 -7.72 -21.84 8.90
C ASN A 189 -7.31 -20.50 9.49
N PRO A 190 -6.39 -20.47 10.48
CA PRO A 190 -5.92 -19.23 11.07
C PRO A 190 -5.33 -18.26 10.03
N LEU A 191 -5.86 -17.04 9.99
CA LEU A 191 -5.45 -16.00 9.04
C LEU A 191 -4.01 -15.53 9.28
N THR A 192 -3.33 -15.13 8.19
CA THR A 192 -1.99 -14.52 8.22
C THR A 192 -2.06 -13.09 7.66
N LEU A 193 -2.77 -12.21 8.37
CA LEU A 193 -3.05 -10.83 7.93
C LEU A 193 -1.78 -10.03 7.63
N SER A 194 -0.70 -10.30 8.35
CA SER A 194 0.62 -9.68 8.14
C SER A 194 1.16 -9.89 6.73
N SER A 195 0.83 -11.00 6.06
CA SER A 195 1.31 -11.29 4.70
C SER A 195 0.63 -10.47 3.59
N GLY A 196 -0.43 -9.71 3.92
CA GLY A 196 -1.29 -9.05 2.92
C GLY A 196 -2.29 -9.99 2.23
N LYS A 197 -2.13 -11.32 2.36
CA LYS A 197 -3.11 -12.30 1.86
C LYS A 197 -4.04 -12.76 2.98
N CYS A 198 -5.32 -12.45 2.83
CA CYS A 198 -6.39 -12.91 3.71
C CYS A 198 -7.39 -13.74 2.89
N LEU A 199 -7.18 -15.05 2.80
CA LEU A 199 -8.24 -15.96 2.34
C LEU A 199 -9.14 -16.27 3.52
N ARG A 200 -10.22 -15.50 3.69
CA ARG A 200 -11.32 -15.87 4.57
C ARG A 200 -12.13 -16.96 3.87
N VAL A 201 -12.03 -18.19 4.36
CA VAL A 201 -13.06 -19.19 4.14
C VAL A 201 -13.91 -19.18 5.39
N SER A 202 -15.04 -18.47 5.32
CA SER A 202 -16.09 -18.57 6.34
C SER A 202 -16.80 -19.92 6.17
N LEU A 203 -17.01 -20.62 7.28
CA LEU A 203 -17.94 -21.76 7.34
C LEU A 203 -19.38 -21.26 7.23
#